data_AF-A0ABD5V0M7-F1
#
_entry.id   AF-A0ABD5V0M7-F1
#
_cell.length_a   1.000
_cell.length_b   1.000
_cell.length_c   1.000
_cell.angle_alpha   90.00
_cell.angle_beta   90.00
_cell.angle_gamma   90.00
#
_symmetry.space_group_name_H-M   'P 1'
#
loop_
_entity.id
_entity.type
_entity.pdbx_description
1 polymer ?
#
loop_
_entity_poly.entity_id
_entity_poly.type
_entity_poly.pdbx_seq_one_letter_code
_entity_poly.pdbx_strand_id
1 'polypeptide(L)'
;MKVWEIGKSVGNRVAESVGRVSSRVQESRPLDADLLESDDAYLAVFDAPGVSAGDVEVRFANGEVRVRLERFREFHEGFEMRLPGRGLSLDGHVRLPEDAAIDPEAATATLKDDGTLQVRIPKGEDDATTVTIEDGETIDTASPDDGSTTPDDESVGTPA
;
A
#
# COMPACT_ATOMS: atom_id res chain seq x y z
N MET A 1 7.43 -4.85 65.05
CA MET A 1 6.28 -5.26 64.20
C MET A 1 6.66 -5.01 62.74
N LYS A 2 6.45 -6.00 61.89
CA LYS A 2 7.11 -6.15 60.59
C LYS A 2 6.16 -5.64 59.49
N VAL A 3 6.58 -4.62 58.74
CA VAL A 3 5.79 -3.78 57.79
C VAL A 3 5.31 -4.48 56.51
N TRP A 4 5.25 -5.82 56.47
CA TRP A 4 5.01 -6.55 55.22
C TRP A 4 3.57 -7.05 55.00
N GLU A 5 2.62 -6.75 55.90
CA GLU A 5 1.26 -7.30 55.80
C GLU A 5 0.19 -6.36 55.18
N ILE A 6 0.55 -5.18 54.67
CA ILE A 6 -0.46 -4.24 54.11
C ILE A 6 -0.57 -4.32 52.57
N GLY A 7 0.22 -5.14 51.89
CA GLY A 7 0.37 -5.11 50.43
C GLY A 7 -0.56 -6.00 49.59
N LYS A 8 -1.73 -6.45 50.07
CA LYS A 8 -2.52 -7.47 49.32
C LYS A 8 -3.99 -7.18 48.97
N SER A 9 -4.55 -5.98 49.19
CA SER A 9 -5.97 -5.77 48.82
C SER A 9 -6.35 -4.49 48.06
N VAL A 10 -5.44 -3.55 47.79
CA VAL A 10 -5.81 -2.28 47.11
C VAL A 10 -5.41 -2.23 45.61
N GLY A 11 -4.61 -3.19 45.12
CA GLY A 11 -4.07 -3.16 43.76
C GLY A 11 -5.03 -3.56 42.62
N ASN A 12 -6.17 -4.18 42.92
CA ASN A 12 -6.98 -4.84 41.89
C ASN A 12 -7.85 -3.89 41.04
N ARG A 13 -7.95 -2.60 41.39
CA ARG A 13 -8.78 -1.61 40.64
C ARG A 13 -7.99 -0.69 39.70
N VAL A 14 -6.66 -0.73 39.71
CA VAL A 14 -5.83 0.15 38.85
C VAL A 14 -5.34 -0.59 37.60
N ALA A 15 -5.13 -1.90 37.66
CA ALA A 15 -4.66 -2.71 36.54
C ALA A 15 -5.70 -2.85 35.40
N GLU A 16 -6.99 -2.95 35.74
CA GLU A 16 -8.09 -3.05 34.77
C GLU A 16 -8.18 -1.86 33.80
N SER A 17 -7.73 -0.68 34.24
CA SER A 17 -7.73 0.54 33.44
C SER A 17 -6.57 0.58 32.45
N VAL A 18 -5.39 0.03 32.80
CA VAL A 18 -4.20 0.06 31.92
C VAL A 18 -4.37 -0.89 30.73
N GLY A 19 -4.92 -2.09 30.94
CA GLY A 19 -5.10 -3.06 29.84
C GLY A 19 -6.08 -2.56 28.78
N ARG A 20 -7.19 -1.93 29.19
CA ARG A 20 -8.14 -1.33 28.24
C ARG A 20 -7.55 -0.16 27.46
N VAL A 21 -6.59 0.57 28.05
CA VAL A 21 -5.90 1.65 27.36
C VAL A 21 -4.91 1.11 26.34
N SER A 22 -4.14 0.05 26.67
CA SER A 22 -3.22 -0.56 25.69
C SER A 22 -3.97 -1.21 24.53
N SER A 23 -5.13 -1.81 24.79
CA SER A 23 -5.99 -2.37 23.73
C SER A 23 -6.39 -1.30 22.71
N ARG A 24 -6.83 -0.12 23.16
CA ARG A 24 -7.18 0.99 22.26
C ARG A 24 -6.00 1.45 21.40
N VAL A 25 -4.79 1.42 21.94
CA VAL A 25 -3.59 1.76 21.16
C VAL A 25 -3.32 0.70 20.09
N GLN A 26 -3.52 -0.59 20.39
CA GLN A 26 -3.39 -1.65 19.41
C GLN A 26 -4.48 -1.55 18.31
N GLU A 27 -5.72 -1.23 18.67
CA GLU A 27 -6.82 -1.00 17.71
C GLU A 27 -6.56 0.22 16.81
N SER A 28 -5.77 1.20 17.28
CA SER A 28 -5.41 2.39 16.49
C SER A 28 -4.22 2.19 15.55
N ARG A 29 -3.49 1.07 15.67
CA ARG A 29 -2.35 0.77 14.79
C ARG A 29 -2.84 -0.07 13.62
N PRO A 30 -2.51 0.31 12.37
CA PRO A 30 -2.83 -0.53 11.24
C PRO A 30 -2.11 -1.88 11.36
N LEU A 31 -2.73 -2.93 10.85
CA LEU A 31 -2.07 -4.22 10.65
C LEU A 31 -0.86 -4.02 9.74
N ASP A 32 0.24 -4.70 10.10
CA ASP A 32 1.40 -4.80 9.23
C ASP A 32 1.00 -5.58 7.97
N ALA A 33 1.49 -5.11 6.82
CA ALA A 33 1.14 -5.68 5.53
C ALA A 33 2.30 -5.60 4.53
N ASP A 34 2.46 -6.66 3.75
CA ASP A 34 3.33 -6.69 2.58
C ASP A 34 2.49 -6.66 1.31
N LEU A 35 2.93 -5.89 0.30
CA LEU A 35 2.38 -5.94 -1.04
C LEU A 35 3.41 -6.53 -1.99
N LEU A 36 3.06 -7.65 -2.60
CA LEU A 36 3.87 -8.34 -3.59
C LEU A 36 3.20 -8.25 -4.95
N GLU A 37 4.02 -8.33 -5.99
CA GLU A 37 3.58 -8.31 -7.37
C GLU A 37 4.17 -9.53 -8.10
N SER A 38 3.34 -10.18 -8.90
CA SER A 38 3.74 -11.12 -9.94
C SER A 38 3.28 -10.59 -11.30
N ASP A 39 3.58 -11.32 -12.38
CA ASP A 39 3.13 -10.95 -13.72
C ASP A 39 1.59 -10.85 -13.79
N ASP A 40 0.87 -11.81 -13.17
CA ASP A 40 -0.60 -11.89 -13.32
C ASP A 40 -1.42 -11.27 -12.18
N ALA A 41 -0.80 -10.82 -11.08
CA ALA A 41 -1.53 -10.42 -9.88
C ALA A 41 -0.70 -9.58 -8.91
N TYR A 42 -1.42 -8.85 -8.06
CA TYR A 42 -0.91 -8.37 -6.78
C TYR A 42 -1.33 -9.30 -5.65
N LEU A 43 -0.49 -9.45 -4.64
CA LEU A 43 -0.76 -10.23 -3.43
C LEU A 43 -0.48 -9.36 -2.21
N ALA A 44 -1.55 -8.99 -1.49
CA ALA A 44 -1.44 -8.32 -0.21
C ALA A 44 -1.46 -9.36 0.91
N VAL A 45 -0.45 -9.34 1.78
CA VAL A 45 -0.33 -10.25 2.93
C VAL A 45 -0.44 -9.44 4.20
N PHE A 46 -1.45 -9.71 5.02
CA PHE A 46 -1.68 -9.05 6.30
C PHE A 46 -1.47 -10.02 7.46
N ASP A 47 -0.91 -9.53 8.57
CA ASP A 47 -0.96 -10.26 9.83
C ASP A 47 -2.40 -10.32 10.35
N ALA A 48 -2.92 -11.54 10.56
CA ALA A 48 -4.29 -11.81 11.02
C ALA A 48 -4.33 -12.81 12.20
N PRO A 49 -3.67 -12.51 13.34
CA PRO A 49 -3.56 -13.46 14.43
C PRO A 49 -4.86 -13.61 15.24
N GLY A 50 -5.32 -14.86 15.35
CA GLY A 50 -6.41 -15.24 16.25
C GLY A 50 -7.80 -14.83 15.78
N VAL A 51 -8.03 -14.87 14.47
CA VAL A 51 -9.35 -14.77 13.82
C VAL A 51 -9.64 -16.04 13.03
N SER A 52 -10.93 -16.29 12.77
CA SER A 52 -11.37 -17.26 11.77
C SER A 52 -11.83 -16.53 10.50
N ALA A 53 -12.00 -17.25 9.39
CA ALA A 53 -12.40 -16.65 8.12
C ALA A 53 -13.73 -15.86 8.19
N GLY A 54 -14.65 -16.26 9.08
CA GLY A 54 -15.93 -15.55 9.27
C GLY A 54 -15.79 -14.19 9.99
N ASP A 55 -14.64 -13.94 10.61
CA ASP A 55 -14.38 -12.73 11.38
C ASP A 55 -13.48 -11.74 10.61
N VAL A 56 -13.28 -11.98 9.32
CA VAL A 56 -12.46 -11.17 8.42
C VAL A 56 -13.35 -10.49 7.40
N GLU A 57 -13.21 -9.18 7.29
CA GLU A 57 -13.79 -8.40 6.22
C GLU A 57 -12.70 -7.80 5.34
N VAL A 58 -12.78 -8.05 4.03
CA VAL A 58 -11.86 -7.49 3.03
C VAL A 58 -12.66 -6.65 2.05
N ARG A 59 -12.19 -5.43 1.79
CA ARG A 59 -12.82 -4.51 0.84
C ARG A 59 -11.75 -3.84 0.00
N PHE A 60 -12.04 -3.65 -1.28
CA PHE A 60 -11.25 -2.79 -2.14
C PHE A 60 -11.95 -1.43 -2.28
N ALA A 61 -11.25 -0.34 -1.95
CA ALA A 61 -11.80 1.01 -2.04
C ALA A 61 -10.68 2.05 -2.20
N ASN A 62 -10.86 3.00 -3.12
CA ASN A 62 -9.93 4.11 -3.35
C ASN A 62 -8.47 3.66 -3.64
N GLY A 63 -8.28 2.59 -4.43
CA GLY A 63 -6.95 2.06 -4.73
C GLY A 63 -6.30 1.28 -3.57
N GLU A 64 -7.06 0.98 -2.51
CA GLU A 64 -6.55 0.30 -1.32
C GLU A 64 -7.32 -1.00 -1.05
N VAL A 65 -6.58 -2.03 -0.66
CA VAL A 65 -7.14 -3.19 0.01
C VAL A 65 -7.24 -2.84 1.48
N ARG A 66 -8.46 -2.88 2.03
CA ARG A 66 -8.76 -2.62 3.43
C ARG A 66 -9.23 -3.91 4.07
N VAL A 67 -8.66 -4.21 5.23
CA VAL A 67 -8.96 -5.42 6.00
C VAL A 67 -9.43 -4.99 7.38
N ARG A 68 -10.50 -5.61 7.86
CA ARG A 68 -10.95 -5.50 9.24
C ARG A 68 -11.07 -6.89 9.83
N LEU A 69 -10.51 -7.05 11.03
CA LEU A 69 -10.47 -8.29 11.78
C LEU A 69 -11.23 -8.12 13.09
N GLU A 70 -12.19 -9.00 13.36
CA GLU A 70 -12.93 -9.04 14.62
C GLU A 70 -12.47 -10.24 15.47
N ARG A 71 -11.92 -9.97 16.65
CA ARG A 71 -11.41 -10.99 17.57
C ARG A 71 -12.34 -11.15 18.75
N PHE A 72 -12.47 -12.38 19.21
CA PHE A 72 -13.20 -12.70 20.43
C PHE A 72 -12.25 -13.02 21.58
N ARG A 73 -12.72 -12.76 22.80
CA ARG A 73 -12.03 -13.19 24.02
C ARG A 73 -12.50 -14.61 24.33
N GLU A 74 -11.62 -15.57 24.11
CA GLU A 74 -11.89 -16.95 24.47
C GLU A 74 -12.00 -17.10 26.00
N PHE A 75 -13.02 -17.83 26.44
CA PHE A 75 -13.17 -18.18 27.84
C PHE A 75 -12.19 -19.29 28.20
N HIS A 76 -11.41 -19.09 29.26
CA HIS A 76 -10.45 -20.07 29.74
C HIS A 76 -10.92 -20.57 31.12
N GLU A 77 -11.28 -21.85 31.21
CA GLU A 77 -11.81 -22.44 32.45
C GLU A 77 -10.78 -22.34 33.58
N GLY A 78 -11.23 -21.86 34.76
CA GLY A 78 -10.37 -21.67 35.93
C GLY A 78 -9.48 -20.43 35.89
N PHE A 79 -9.54 -19.62 34.82
CA PHE A 79 -8.79 -18.37 34.71
C PHE A 79 -9.70 -17.15 34.84
N GLU A 80 -9.25 -16.16 35.62
CA GLU A 80 -9.87 -14.85 35.70
C GLU A 80 -9.06 -13.84 34.88
N MET A 81 -9.74 -13.04 34.06
CA MET A 81 -9.10 -11.98 33.30
C MET A 81 -8.55 -10.89 34.23
N ARG A 82 -7.22 -10.72 34.25
CA ARG A 82 -6.56 -9.68 35.06
C ARG A 82 -6.14 -8.45 34.25
N LEU A 83 -5.81 -8.63 32.97
CA LEU A 83 -5.39 -7.55 32.09
C LEU A 83 -5.96 -7.74 30.68
N PRO A 84 -6.95 -6.93 30.27
CA PRO A 84 -7.52 -7.02 28.93
C PRO A 84 -6.63 -6.26 27.93
N GLY A 85 -5.45 -6.78 27.59
CA GLY A 85 -4.44 -6.05 26.80
C GLY A 85 -4.54 -6.16 25.27
N ARG A 86 -5.32 -7.13 24.75
CA ARG A 86 -5.54 -7.35 23.31
C ARG A 86 -6.69 -6.49 22.77
N GLY A 87 -6.46 -5.83 21.63
CA GLY A 87 -7.52 -5.17 20.85
C GLY A 87 -8.49 -6.19 20.26
N LEU A 88 -9.77 -5.84 20.12
CA LEU A 88 -10.77 -6.76 19.54
C LEU A 88 -11.09 -6.43 18.09
N SER A 89 -10.91 -5.19 17.67
CA SER A 89 -11.03 -4.79 16.27
C SER A 89 -9.66 -4.34 15.77
N LEU A 90 -9.14 -4.99 14.74
CA LEU A 90 -7.92 -4.55 14.08
C LEU A 90 -8.24 -4.14 12.65
N ASP A 91 -7.69 -3.02 12.23
CA ASP A 91 -7.86 -2.49 10.87
C ASP A 91 -6.51 -2.52 10.16
N GLY A 92 -6.49 -2.86 8.88
CA GLY A 92 -5.30 -2.88 8.02
C GLY A 92 -5.63 -2.26 6.67
N HIS A 93 -4.65 -1.64 6.05
CA HIS A 93 -4.79 -1.23 4.65
C HIS A 93 -3.46 -1.26 3.94
N VAL A 94 -3.50 -1.57 2.65
CA VAL A 94 -2.35 -1.41 1.76
C VAL A 94 -2.82 -0.78 0.45
N ARG A 95 -2.03 0.17 -0.04
CA ARG A 95 -2.31 0.88 -1.30
C ARG A 95 -1.63 0.17 -2.45
N LEU A 96 -2.37 -0.08 -3.51
CA LEU A 96 -1.84 -0.59 -4.77
C LEU A 96 -1.16 0.54 -5.57
N PRO A 97 -0.24 0.22 -6.48
CA PRO A 97 0.31 1.20 -7.42
C PRO A 97 -0.81 1.93 -8.18
N GLU A 98 -0.64 3.22 -8.46
CA GLU A 98 -1.68 4.05 -9.08
C GLU A 98 -2.00 3.63 -10.53
N ASP A 99 -1.05 2.96 -11.18
CA ASP A 99 -1.11 2.43 -12.54
C ASP A 99 -1.52 0.95 -12.60
N ALA A 100 -1.90 0.35 -11.46
CA ALA A 100 -2.31 -1.05 -11.41
C ALA A 100 -3.64 -1.29 -12.14
N ALA A 101 -3.59 -1.86 -13.34
CA ALA A 101 -4.75 -2.41 -14.03
C ALA A 101 -5.16 -3.73 -13.36
N ILE A 102 -6.25 -3.71 -12.59
CA ILE A 102 -6.71 -4.86 -11.78
C ILE A 102 -8.18 -5.20 -12.02
N ASP A 103 -8.54 -6.46 -11.76
CA ASP A 103 -9.91 -6.91 -11.61
C ASP A 103 -10.23 -7.20 -10.13
N PRO A 104 -10.82 -6.25 -9.39
CA PRO A 104 -11.15 -6.44 -7.99
C PRO A 104 -12.31 -7.42 -7.77
N GLU A 105 -13.16 -7.68 -8.77
CA GLU A 105 -14.29 -8.62 -8.63
C GLU A 105 -13.81 -10.08 -8.63
N ALA A 106 -12.71 -10.35 -9.33
CA ALA A 106 -12.03 -11.65 -9.33
C ALA A 106 -11.04 -11.84 -8.16
N ALA A 107 -10.96 -10.89 -7.23
CA ALA A 107 -10.07 -11.00 -6.08
C ALA A 107 -10.48 -12.14 -5.13
N THR A 108 -9.49 -12.78 -4.52
CA THR A 108 -9.71 -13.87 -3.55
C THR A 108 -8.95 -13.61 -2.27
N ALA A 109 -9.51 -14.03 -1.13
CA ALA A 109 -8.89 -13.90 0.17
C ALA A 109 -8.76 -15.28 0.83
N THR A 110 -7.57 -15.59 1.34
CA THR A 110 -7.25 -16.87 1.99
C THR A 110 -6.60 -16.62 3.33
N LEU A 111 -7.22 -17.09 4.42
CA LEU A 111 -6.61 -17.11 5.74
C LEU A 111 -5.77 -18.38 5.90
N LYS A 112 -4.50 -18.22 6.25
CA LYS A 112 -3.54 -19.31 6.46
C LYS A 112 -3.50 -19.75 7.92
N ASP A 113 -3.07 -20.99 8.15
CA ASP A 113 -2.93 -21.57 9.49
C ASP A 113 -1.86 -20.87 10.35
N ASP A 114 -0.90 -20.19 9.73
CA ASP A 114 0.12 -19.38 10.40
C ASP A 114 -0.40 -18.03 10.90
N GLY A 115 -1.68 -17.72 10.64
CA GLY A 115 -2.31 -16.47 11.05
C GLY A 115 -2.06 -15.31 10.08
N THR A 116 -1.70 -15.57 8.82
CA THR A 116 -1.63 -14.55 7.77
C THR A 116 -2.87 -14.57 6.87
N LEU A 117 -3.35 -13.40 6.47
CA LEU A 117 -4.39 -13.24 5.46
C LEU A 117 -3.76 -12.85 4.13
N GLN A 118 -3.97 -13.67 3.11
CA GLN A 118 -3.50 -13.43 1.75
C GLN A 118 -4.65 -12.98 0.86
N VAL A 119 -4.59 -11.75 0.35
CA VAL A 119 -5.56 -11.19 -0.60
C VAL A 119 -4.90 -11.10 -1.98
N ARG A 120 -5.33 -11.98 -2.90
CA ARG A 120 -4.84 -12.02 -4.27
C ARG A 120 -5.78 -11.21 -5.16
N ILE A 121 -5.24 -10.18 -5.81
CA ILE A 121 -5.93 -9.31 -6.75
C ILE A 121 -5.35 -9.56 -8.16
N PRO A 122 -6.10 -10.21 -9.06
CA PRO A 122 -5.67 -10.40 -10.44
C PRO A 122 -5.43 -9.06 -11.14
N LYS A 123 -4.40 -8.99 -11.98
CA LYS A 123 -4.30 -7.93 -12.97
C LYS A 123 -5.36 -8.14 -14.04
N GLY A 124 -5.88 -7.04 -14.60
CA GLY A 124 -6.81 -7.12 -15.74
C GLY A 124 -6.13 -7.70 -16.97
N GLU A 125 -6.90 -8.27 -17.90
CA GLU A 125 -6.35 -8.66 -19.21
C GLU A 125 -5.74 -7.42 -19.88
N ASP A 126 -4.44 -7.50 -20.20
CA ASP A 126 -3.63 -6.40 -20.72
C ASP A 126 -4.23 -5.75 -21.97
N ASP A 127 -4.68 -4.50 -21.89
CA ASP A 127 -4.54 -3.54 -23.00
C ASP A 127 -3.08 -3.04 -23.00
N ALA A 128 -2.12 -3.96 -23.20
CA ALA A 128 -0.71 -3.60 -23.33
C ALA A 128 -0.51 -2.77 -24.61
N THR A 129 -0.60 -1.45 -24.48
CA THR A 129 -0.27 -0.53 -25.57
C THR A 129 1.24 -0.50 -25.71
N THR A 130 1.75 -1.24 -26.71
CA THR A 130 3.16 -1.14 -27.11
C THR A 130 3.41 0.28 -27.63
N VAL A 131 4.19 1.06 -26.88
CA VAL A 131 4.64 2.38 -27.33
C VAL A 131 5.92 2.17 -28.15
N THR A 132 5.79 2.17 -29.47
CA THR A 132 6.93 2.17 -30.39
C THR A 132 7.63 3.53 -30.33
N ILE A 133 8.93 3.53 -30.07
CA ILE A 133 9.78 4.73 -30.16
C ILE A 133 10.17 4.89 -31.64
N GLU A 134 9.75 5.98 -32.27
CA GLU A 134 10.23 6.38 -33.59
C GLU A 134 11.48 7.25 -33.46
N ASP A 135 12.53 6.93 -34.19
CA ASP A 135 13.75 7.74 -34.25
C ASP A 135 13.41 9.11 -34.86
N GLY A 136 13.62 10.18 -34.10
CA GLY A 136 13.41 11.54 -34.56
C GLY A 136 14.37 11.86 -35.71
N GLU A 137 13.81 12.23 -36.87
CA GLU A 137 14.56 12.70 -38.02
C GLU A 137 15.46 13.88 -37.61
N THR A 138 16.77 13.73 -37.87
CA THR A 138 17.75 14.76 -37.60
C THR A 138 17.46 15.93 -38.53
N ILE A 139 17.14 17.10 -37.96
CA ILE A 139 16.99 18.33 -38.74
C ILE A 139 18.36 18.69 -39.30
N ASP A 140 18.60 18.31 -40.55
CA ASP A 140 19.74 18.76 -41.34
C ASP A 140 19.67 20.29 -41.44
N THR A 141 20.43 20.96 -40.58
CA THR A 141 20.56 22.41 -40.62
C THR A 141 21.52 22.73 -41.75
N ALA A 142 20.98 22.96 -42.95
CA ALA A 142 21.74 23.35 -44.13
C ALA A 142 22.58 24.60 -43.83
N SER A 143 23.89 24.52 -44.14
CA SER A 143 24.83 25.63 -44.12
C SER A 143 24.33 26.81 -44.96
N PRO A 144 24.56 28.07 -44.54
CA PRO A 144 24.22 29.23 -45.36
C PRO A 144 25.21 29.36 -46.53
N ASP A 145 24.65 29.44 -47.72
CA ASP A 145 25.27 29.76 -49.00
C ASP A 145 25.74 31.22 -49.01
N ASP A 146 27.05 31.45 -49.07
CA ASP A 146 27.67 32.78 -49.14
C ASP A 146 27.79 33.23 -50.61
N GLY A 147 26.68 33.72 -51.16
CA GLY A 147 26.61 34.30 -52.49
C GLY A 147 26.73 35.82 -52.47
N SER A 148 27.95 36.38 -52.37
CA SER A 148 28.16 37.82 -52.60
C SER A 148 28.13 38.14 -54.11
N THR A 149 27.05 38.74 -54.60
CA THR A 149 26.99 39.38 -55.92
C THR A 149 27.28 40.87 -55.76
N THR A 150 28.33 41.37 -56.41
CA THR A 150 28.61 42.81 -56.54
C THR A 150 28.23 43.22 -57.96
N PRO A 151 27.33 44.20 -58.18
CA PRO A 151 27.25 44.90 -59.46
C PRO A 151 28.13 46.15 -59.44
N ASP A 152 28.27 46.77 -60.62
CA ASP A 152 28.87 48.08 -60.91
C ASP A 152 30.29 48.04 -61.51
N ASP A 153 30.36 48.01 -62.85
CA ASP A 153 31.09 49.03 -63.61
C ASP A 153 30.67 49.02 -65.10
N GLU A 154 29.83 49.98 -65.50
CA GLU A 154 29.77 50.43 -66.90
C GLU A 154 29.94 51.95 -66.93
N SER A 155 31.14 52.40 -67.29
CA SER A 155 31.42 53.79 -67.67
C SER A 155 31.46 53.92 -69.20
N VAL A 156 30.73 54.91 -69.69
CA VAL A 156 30.49 55.20 -71.11
C VAL A 156 31.50 56.23 -71.64
N GLY A 157 32.05 55.96 -72.84
CA GLY A 157 32.53 56.95 -73.83
C GLY A 157 33.99 57.38 -73.71
N THR A 158 34.78 57.58 -74.77
CA THR A 158 34.49 58.08 -76.14
C THR A 158 35.72 57.81 -77.04
N PRO A 159 35.58 57.69 -78.38
CA PRO A 159 36.65 57.30 -79.30
C PRO A 159 37.42 58.49 -79.91
N ALA A 160 38.63 58.22 -80.39
CA ALA A 160 39.29 58.85 -81.55
C ALA A 160 40.47 57.97 -82.02
#